data_AF-A0A6I0DLG6-F1
#
_entry.id   AF-A0A6I0DLG6-F1
#
_cell.length_a   1.000
_cell.length_b   1.000
_cell.length_c   1.000
_cell.angle_alpha   90.00
_cell.angle_beta   90.00
_cell.angle_gamma   90.00
#
_symmetry.space_group_name_H-M   'P 1'
#
loop_
_entity.id
_entity.type
_entity.pdbx_description
1 polymer ?
#
loop_
_entity_poly.entity_id
_entity_poly.type
_entity_poly.pdbx_seq_one_letter_code
_entity_poly.pdbx_strand_id
1 'polypeptide(L)'
;MKHLIRLPEAERDPAILEQGLQGLAQSMQIANEGLKEAPWFSGENFGIGDIPTGCYAYAWFEFPIERPSLPHLEDWYGRLKQRPAYQAAVMTPLT
;
A
#
# COMPACT_ATOMS: atom_id res chain seq x y z
N MET A 1 2.93 -2.42 11.21
CA MET A 1 2.21 -1.12 11.13
C MET A 1 1.52 -0.68 12.42
N LYS A 2 1.04 -1.57 13.31
CA LYS A 2 0.46 -1.15 14.60
C LYS A 2 1.44 -0.30 15.44
N HIS A 3 2.72 -0.69 15.47
CA HIS A 3 3.80 0.07 16.12
C HIS A 3 4.14 1.40 15.44
N LEU A 4 3.56 1.72 14.27
CA LEU A 4 3.78 3.02 13.62
C LEU A 4 2.76 4.06 14.11
N ILE A 5 1.46 3.74 14.01
CA ILE A 5 0.40 4.73 14.24
C ILE A 5 -0.72 4.28 15.19
N ARG A 6 -0.87 2.96 15.45
CA ARG A 6 -2.07 2.44 16.14
C ARG A 6 -1.88 2.24 17.64
N LEU A 7 -0.65 1.89 18.05
CA LEU A 7 -0.34 1.70 19.46
C LEU A 7 -0.03 3.05 20.13
N PRO A 8 -0.34 3.20 21.44
CA PRO A 8 0.21 4.27 22.26
C PRO A 8 1.73 4.30 22.14
N GLU A 9 2.35 5.48 22.17
CA GLU A 9 3.80 5.63 21.94
C GLU A 9 4.64 4.77 22.89
N ALA A 10 4.22 4.65 24.16
CA ALA A 10 4.90 3.85 25.17
C ALA A 10 4.89 2.33 24.88
N GLU A 11 3.99 1.85 24.02
CA GLU A 11 3.86 0.43 23.63
C GLU A 11 4.47 0.15 22.24
N ARG A 12 5.00 1.17 21.56
CA ARG A 12 5.66 1.00 20.27
C ARG A 12 7.03 0.39 20.48
N ASP A 13 7.38 -0.53 19.59
CA ASP A 13 8.68 -1.19 19.59
C ASP A 13 9.36 -0.81 18.27
N PRO A 14 10.50 -0.07 18.32
CA PRO A 14 11.22 0.35 17.14
C PRO A 14 11.71 -0.82 16.27
N ALA A 15 12.12 -1.94 16.88
CA ALA A 15 12.63 -3.10 16.15
C ALA A 15 11.50 -3.83 15.41
N ILE A 16 10.33 -4.00 16.05
CA ILE A 16 9.16 -4.58 15.38
C ILE A 16 8.65 -3.64 14.27
N LEU A 17 8.71 -2.33 14.50
CA LEU A 17 8.37 -1.35 13.48
C LEU A 17 9.29 -1.48 12.27
N GLU A 18 10.60 -1.46 12.48
CA GLU A 18 11.59 -1.56 11.41
C GLU A 18 11.42 -2.85 10.60
N GLN A 19 11.30 -4.00 11.25
CA GLN A 19 11.05 -5.27 10.58
C GLN A 19 9.75 -5.25 9.75
N GLY A 20 8.70 -4.64 10.30
CA GLY A 20 7.43 -4.49 9.59
C GLY A 20 7.54 -3.58 8.36
N LEU A 21 8.32 -2.50 8.45
CA LEU A 21 8.56 -1.59 7.33
C LEU A 21 9.38 -2.26 6.22
N GLN A 22 10.42 -3.01 6.58
CA GLN A 22 11.23 -3.78 5.61
C GLN A 22 10.37 -4.81 4.87
N GLY A 23 9.54 -5.58 5.58
CA GLY A 23 8.65 -6.57 4.96
C GLY A 23 7.57 -5.94 4.08
N LEU A 24 7.04 -4.78 4.48
CA LEU A 24 6.09 -4.02 3.66
C LEU A 24 6.77 -3.49 2.39
N ALA A 25 7.96 -2.90 2.50
CA ALA A 25 8.72 -2.40 1.36
C ALA A 25 9.04 -3.50 0.34
N GLN A 26 9.48 -4.68 0.81
CA GLN A 26 9.73 -5.83 -0.05
C GLN A 26 8.46 -6.28 -0.77
N SER A 27 7.32 -6.30 -0.07
CA SER A 27 6.03 -6.68 -0.65
C SER A 27 5.60 -5.68 -1.74
N MET A 28 5.83 -4.38 -1.54
CA MET A 28 5.52 -3.35 -2.53
C MET A 28 6.46 -3.40 -3.75
N GLN A 29 7.72 -3.79 -3.57
CA GLN A 29 8.63 -4.06 -4.69
C GLN A 29 8.13 -5.23 -5.55
N ILE A 30 7.72 -6.33 -4.94
CA ILE A 30 7.13 -7.48 -5.67
C ILE A 30 5.88 -7.04 -6.44
N ALA A 31 5.01 -6.26 -5.80
CA ALA A 31 3.82 -5.70 -6.41
C ALA A 31 4.14 -4.80 -7.62
N ASN A 32 5.16 -3.94 -7.50
CA ASN A 32 5.66 -3.10 -8.60
C ASN A 32 6.11 -3.93 -9.81
N GLU A 33 6.91 -4.97 -9.59
CA GLU A 33 7.37 -5.84 -10.67
C GLU A 33 6.21 -6.59 -11.33
N GLY A 34 5.22 -7.05 -10.54
CA GLY A 34 4.03 -7.71 -11.08
C GLY A 34 3.17 -6.81 -11.98
N LEU A 35 3.19 -5.50 -11.75
CA LEU A 35 2.46 -4.50 -12.54
C LEU A 35 3.20 -4.04 -13.80
N LYS A 36 4.41 -4.56 -14.05
CA LYS A 36 5.17 -4.23 -15.27
C LYS A 36 4.49 -4.75 -16.54
N GLU A 37 3.87 -5.92 -16.44
CA GLU A 37 3.30 -6.65 -17.58
C GLU A 37 1.83 -6.28 -17.87
N ALA A 38 1.13 -5.72 -16.88
CA ALA A 38 -0.29 -5.41 -16.99
C ALA A 38 -0.69 -4.19 -16.13
N PRO A 39 -1.70 -3.41 -16.55
CA PRO A 39 -2.12 -2.21 -15.82
C PRO A 39 -2.80 -2.53 -14.48
N TRP A 40 -3.29 -3.75 -14.30
CA TRP A 40 -3.96 -4.24 -13.11
C TRP A 40 -3.44 -5.63 -12.75
N PHE A 41 -3.48 -5.99 -11.46
CA PHE A 41 -3.18 -7.36 -11.02
C PHE A 41 -4.18 -8.38 -11.58
N SER A 42 -5.35 -7.91 -12.00
CA SER A 42 -6.36 -8.73 -12.68
C SER A 42 -6.17 -8.79 -14.21
N GLY A 43 -5.09 -8.23 -14.75
CA GLY A 43 -4.77 -8.21 -16.18
C GLY A 43 -5.11 -6.87 -16.85
N GLU A 44 -5.78 -6.92 -18.00
CA GLU A 44 -6.11 -5.71 -18.79
C GLU A 44 -7.11 -4.79 -18.08
N ASN A 45 -7.98 -5.35 -17.24
CA ASN A 45 -9.07 -4.65 -16.57
C ASN A 45 -8.96 -4.79 -15.06
N PHE A 46 -9.45 -3.78 -14.32
CA PHE A 46 -9.57 -3.86 -12.86
C PHE A 46 -10.45 -5.04 -12.45
N GLY A 47 -10.04 -5.76 -11.42
CA GLY A 47 -10.81 -6.89 -10.90
C GLY A 47 -10.44 -7.28 -9.48
N ILE A 48 -10.80 -8.51 -9.11
CA ILE A 48 -10.64 -9.01 -7.74
C ILE A 48 -9.17 -9.10 -7.30
N GLY A 49 -8.22 -9.25 -8.23
CA GLY A 49 -6.79 -9.27 -7.93
C GLY A 49 -6.26 -7.93 -7.39
N ASP A 50 -6.94 -6.82 -7.72
CA ASP A 50 -6.52 -5.48 -7.33
C ASP A 50 -7.03 -5.06 -5.95
N ILE A 51 -8.14 -5.65 -5.50
CA ILE A 51 -8.85 -5.20 -4.30
C ILE A 51 -8.01 -5.43 -3.03
N PRO A 52 -7.47 -6.65 -2.75
CA PRO A 52 -6.70 -6.88 -1.53
C PRO A 52 -5.44 -6.03 -1.48
N THR A 53 -4.68 -6.00 -2.57
CA THR A 53 -3.43 -5.21 -2.66
C THR A 53 -3.74 -3.71 -2.57
N GLY A 54 -4.85 -3.27 -3.17
CA GLY A 54 -5.31 -1.88 -3.11
C GLY A 54 -5.53 -1.40 -1.68
N CYS A 55 -6.05 -2.25 -0.78
CA CYS A 55 -6.20 -1.90 0.64
C CYS A 55 -4.86 -1.64 1.33
N TYR A 56 -3.84 -2.45 1.04
CA TYR A 56 -2.50 -2.27 1.62
C TYR A 56 -1.73 -1.10 1.00
N ALA A 57 -1.94 -0.86 -0.30
CA ALA A 57 -1.31 0.24 -1.01
C ALA A 57 -1.70 1.61 -0.43
N TYR A 58 -2.96 1.79 -0.03
CA TYR A 58 -3.39 3.01 0.65
C TYR A 58 -2.51 3.29 1.88
N ALA A 59 -2.33 2.28 2.74
CA ALA A 59 -1.51 2.39 3.93
C ALA A 59 -0.05 2.72 3.56
N TRP A 60 0.53 2.01 2.59
CA TRP A 60 1.89 2.26 2.10
C TRP A 60 2.13 3.71 1.68
N PHE A 61 1.22 4.28 0.87
CA PHE A 61 1.38 5.63 0.33
C PHE A 61 1.07 6.76 1.33
N GLU A 62 0.25 6.51 2.34
CA GLU A 62 -0.13 7.51 3.34
C GLU A 62 0.71 7.46 4.62
N PHE A 63 1.42 6.35 4.90
CA PHE A 63 2.29 6.30 6.07
C PHE A 63 3.40 7.35 5.99
N PRO A 64 3.75 7.99 7.13
CA PRO A 64 4.83 8.97 7.23
C PRO A 64 6.20 8.26 7.26
N ILE A 65 6.56 7.65 6.15
CA ILE A 65 7.81 6.90 5.96
C ILE A 65 8.48 7.34 4.67
N GLU A 66 9.80 7.26 4.63
CA GLU A 66 10.54 7.36 3.37
C GLU A 66 10.30 6.11 2.53
N ARG A 67 10.14 6.29 1.22
CA ARG A 67 9.79 5.21 0.29
C ARG A 67 10.64 5.30 -0.98
N PRO A 68 11.12 4.17 -1.52
CA PRO A 68 11.69 4.16 -2.85
C PRO A 68 10.61 4.48 -3.90
N SER A 69 11.02 5.01 -5.05
CA SER A 69 10.11 5.13 -6.19
C SER A 69 9.78 3.75 -6.74
N LEU A 70 8.50 3.50 -6.96
CA LEU A 70 7.95 2.26 -7.49
C LEU A 70 6.96 2.63 -8.61
N PRO A 71 7.45 3.00 -9.81
CA PRO A 71 6.67 3.73 -10.80
C PRO A 71 5.43 2.97 -11.30
N HIS A 72 5.49 1.64 -11.44
CA HIS A 72 4.35 0.84 -11.87
C HIS A 72 3.28 0.75 -10.77
N LEU A 73 3.72 0.62 -9.51
CA LEU A 73 2.83 0.64 -8.35
C LEU A 73 2.20 2.02 -8.15
N GLU A 74 2.97 3.10 -8.31
CA GLU A 74 2.50 4.49 -8.21
C GLU A 74 1.43 4.80 -9.25
N ASP A 75 1.65 4.39 -10.50
CA ASP A 75 0.70 4.57 -11.61
C ASP A 75 -0.60 3.75 -11.39
N TRP A 76 -0.48 2.48 -11.00
CA TRP A 76 -1.62 1.64 -10.62
C TRP A 76 -2.41 2.23 -9.45
N TYR A 77 -1.73 2.71 -8.41
CA TYR A 77 -2.38 3.37 -7.27
C TYR A 77 -3.04 4.69 -7.68
N GLY A 78 -2.43 5.43 -8.60
CA GLY A 78 -3.02 6.61 -9.23
C GLY A 78 -4.37 6.30 -9.87
N ARG A 79 -4.48 5.19 -10.60
CA ARG A 79 -5.76 4.72 -11.16
C ARG A 79 -6.77 4.31 -10.09
N LEU A 80 -6.34 3.62 -9.03
CA LEU A 80 -7.23 3.27 -7.91
C LEU A 80 -7.84 4.50 -7.25
N LYS A 81 -7.04 5.55 -7.02
CA LYS A 81 -7.51 6.80 -6.42
C LYS A 81 -8.59 7.52 -7.24
N GLN A 82 -8.72 7.25 -8.54
CA GLN A 82 -9.79 7.82 -9.37
C GLN A 82 -11.15 7.13 -9.16
N ARG A 83 -11.21 6.00 -8.44
CA ARG A 83 -12.43 5.20 -8.29
C ARG A 83 -13.25 5.68 -7.08
N PRO A 84 -14.51 6.14 -7.25
CA PRO A 84 -15.33 6.63 -6.14
C PRO A 84 -15.53 5.59 -5.02
N ALA A 85 -15.69 4.32 -5.38
CA ALA A 85 -15.82 3.23 -4.40
C ALA A 85 -14.55 3.03 -3.56
N TYR A 86 -13.37 3.22 -4.16
CA TYR A 86 -12.09 3.12 -3.45
C TYR A 86 -11.90 4.31 -2.49
N GLN A 87 -12.24 5.51 -2.95
CA GLN A 87 -12.22 6.72 -2.11
C GLN A 87 -13.13 6.55 -0.88
N ALA A 88 -14.37 6.07 -1.10
CA ALA A 88 -15.35 5.92 -0.04
C ALA A 88 -15.03 4.80 0.96
N ALA A 89 -14.48 3.68 0.49
CA ALA A 89 -14.32 2.47 1.32
C ALA A 89 -12.90 2.26 1.86
N VAL A 90 -11.88 2.81 1.21
CA VAL A 90 -10.46 2.56 1.55
C VAL A 90 -9.75 3.83 2.01
N MET A 91 -9.98 4.97 1.36
CA MET A 91 -9.27 6.23 1.64
C MET A 91 -9.82 6.97 2.86
N THR A 92 -10.03 6.26 3.95
CA THR A 92 -10.46 6.79 5.25
C THR A 92 -9.27 7.06 6.15
N PRO A 93 -9.36 7.97 7.15
CA PRO A 93 -8.25 8.26 8.05
C PRO A 93 -7.56 7.00 8.60
N LEU A 94 -6.23 6.95 8.48
CA LEU A 94 -5.44 5.88 9.07
C LEU A 94 -5.26 6.14 10.57
N THR A 95 -5.96 5.33 11.36
CA THR A 95 -5.89 5.32 12.83
C THR A 95 -5.37 3.99 13.37
#